data_AF-A0A1W9M480-F1
#
_entry.id   AF-A0A1W9M480-F1
#
_cell.length_a   1.000
_cell.length_b   1.000
_cell.length_c   1.000
_cell.angle_alpha   90.00
_cell.angle_beta   90.00
_cell.angle_gamma   90.00
#
_symmetry.space_group_name_H-M   'P 1'
#
loop_
_entity.id
_entity.type
_entity.pdbx_description
1 polymer ?
#
loop_
_entity_poly.entity_id
_entity_poly.type
_entity_poly.pdbx_seq_one_letter_code
_entity_poly.pdbx_strand_id
1 'polypeptide(L)'
;MSASYEKYERYGNDEEANSCVNGQKICLKPNHKTQPKWIAEIGAVDPRRLGKPKNYRYRIEIITKKGTKEWLKQFETKPENEPGRYAIPSDELSTFNDEYVISISIAKRGADR
;
A
#
# COMPACT_ATOMS: atom_id res chain seq x y z
N MET A 1 15.59 -22.18 -1.39
CA MET A 1 14.34 -21.87 -2.11
C MET A 1 14.12 -20.37 -1.99
N SER A 2 14.16 -19.62 -3.09
CA SER A 2 13.86 -18.18 -3.05
C SER A 2 12.40 -18.01 -2.67
N ALA A 3 12.10 -17.49 -1.48
CA ALA A 3 10.75 -17.11 -1.14
C ALA A 3 10.27 -16.11 -2.20
N SER A 4 9.30 -16.52 -3.02
CA SER A 4 8.67 -15.63 -3.99
C SER A 4 7.74 -14.69 -3.21
N TYR A 5 8.06 -13.41 -3.20
CA TYR A 5 7.26 -12.36 -2.59
C TYR A 5 6.77 -11.40 -3.67
N GLU A 6 5.70 -10.69 -3.36
CA GLU A 6 5.16 -9.62 -4.20
C GLU A 6 5.41 -8.27 -3.53
N LYS A 7 5.48 -7.21 -4.33
CA LYS A 7 5.80 -5.86 -3.87
C LYS A 7 4.72 -4.88 -4.27
N TYR A 8 4.29 -4.10 -3.30
CA TYR A 8 3.32 -3.03 -3.48
C TYR A 8 3.84 -1.74 -2.84
N GLU A 9 3.24 -0.62 -3.24
CA GLU A 9 3.48 0.68 -2.66
C GLU A 9 2.19 1.36 -2.23
N ARG A 10 2.32 2.24 -1.25
CA ARG A 10 1.35 3.30 -0.98
C ARG A 10 2.11 4.56 -0.61
N TYR A 11 1.44 5.70 -0.73
CA TYR A 11 1.98 6.98 -0.30
C TYR A 11 1.20 7.51 0.90
N GLY A 12 1.93 7.98 1.91
CA GLY A 12 1.36 8.52 3.13
C GLY A 12 2.14 9.73 3.65
N ASN A 13 1.63 10.30 4.74
CA ASN A 13 2.35 11.28 5.54
C ASN A 13 3.32 10.57 6.52
N ASP A 14 4.15 11.35 7.20
CA ASP A 14 5.17 10.83 8.12
C ASP A 14 4.57 9.94 9.22
N GLU A 15 3.51 10.41 9.87
CA GLU A 15 2.80 9.70 10.94
C GLU A 15 2.23 8.35 10.45
N GLU A 16 1.57 8.33 9.28
CA GLU A 16 1.01 7.11 8.71
C GLU A 16 2.11 6.13 8.30
N ALA A 17 3.19 6.63 7.71
CA ALA A 17 4.32 5.82 7.31
C ALA A 17 4.98 5.15 8.52
N ASN A 18 5.27 5.92 9.57
CA ASN A 18 5.82 5.40 10.82
C ASN A 18 4.87 4.41 11.52
N SER A 19 3.56 4.69 11.51
CA SER A 19 2.57 3.77 12.09
C SER A 19 2.54 2.44 11.34
N CYS A 20 2.59 2.46 10.01
CA CYS A 20 2.59 1.24 9.21
C CYS A 20 3.85 0.40 9.43
N VAL A 21 5.02 1.05 9.53
CA VAL A 21 6.29 0.36 9.81
C VAL A 21 6.30 -0.22 11.22
N ASN A 22 5.91 0.57 12.23
CA ASN A 22 5.92 0.09 13.62
C ASN A 22 4.92 -1.04 13.86
N GLY A 23 3.75 -0.95 13.22
CA GLY A 23 2.72 -1.98 13.32
C GLY A 23 2.93 -3.19 12.40
N GLN A 24 3.81 -3.08 11.40
CA GLN A 24 3.91 -4.02 10.26
C GLN A 24 2.54 -4.29 9.61
N LYS A 25 1.66 -3.29 9.61
CA LYS A 25 0.27 -3.38 9.14
C LYS A 25 -0.14 -2.07 8.50
N ILE A 26 -1.00 -2.12 7.50
CA ILE A 26 -1.67 -0.93 7.00
C ILE A 26 -2.69 -0.45 8.03
N CYS A 27 -2.50 0.76 8.55
CA CYS A 27 -3.35 1.30 9.62
C CYS A 27 -4.61 2.01 9.11
N LEU A 28 -5.73 1.78 9.79
CA LEU A 28 -6.89 2.68 9.75
C LEU A 28 -6.53 3.96 10.53
N LYS A 29 -6.83 5.13 9.95
CA LYS A 29 -6.76 6.38 10.73
C LYS A 29 -8.00 6.46 11.61
N PRO A 30 -7.93 7.02 12.83
CA PRO A 30 -9.05 7.06 13.77
C PRO A 30 -10.36 7.61 13.15
N ASN A 31 -10.25 8.57 12.24
CA ASN A 31 -11.38 9.22 11.57
C ASN A 31 -11.72 8.64 10.18
N HIS A 32 -11.04 7.57 9.74
CA HIS A 32 -11.17 6.98 8.41
C HIS A 32 -11.37 5.46 8.50
N LYS A 33 -12.15 5.00 9.49
CA LYS A 33 -12.34 3.57 9.77
C LYS A 33 -13.12 2.83 8.67
N THR A 34 -13.95 3.55 7.91
CA THR A 34 -14.80 2.99 6.84
C THR A 34 -14.23 3.22 5.45
N GLN A 35 -13.11 3.94 5.32
CA GLN A 35 -12.54 4.23 4.01
C GLN A 35 -11.63 3.11 3.56
N PRO A 36 -11.70 2.69 2.28
CA PRO A 36 -10.80 1.70 1.75
C PRO A 36 -9.36 2.17 1.81
N LYS A 37 -8.44 1.22 1.96
CA LYS A 37 -7.01 1.47 1.97
C LYS A 37 -6.43 1.15 0.61
N TRP A 38 -5.88 2.20 0.01
CA TRP A 38 -5.28 2.14 -1.30
C TRP A 38 -3.84 1.64 -1.22
N ILE A 39 -3.54 0.66 -2.06
CA ILE A 39 -2.19 0.23 -2.41
C ILE A 39 -2.08 0.11 -3.92
N ALA A 40 -0.87 0.08 -4.44
CA ALA A 40 -0.62 -0.06 -5.86
C ALA A 40 0.60 -0.94 -6.14
N GLU A 41 0.70 -1.46 -7.35
CA GLU A 41 1.96 -2.04 -7.83
C GLU A 41 3.05 -0.97 -7.89
N ILE A 42 4.30 -1.41 -7.75
CA ILE A 42 5.46 -0.51 -7.76
C ILE A 42 5.47 0.33 -9.05
N GLY A 43 5.42 1.66 -8.89
CA GLY A 43 5.46 2.61 -10.00
C GLY A 43 4.12 2.85 -10.70
N ALA A 44 3.04 2.19 -10.29
CA ALA A 44 1.71 2.40 -10.87
C ALA A 44 1.09 3.75 -10.46
N VAL A 45 1.63 4.40 -9.42
CA VAL A 45 1.11 5.67 -8.89
C VAL A 45 2.17 6.76 -8.94
N ASP A 46 1.82 7.89 -9.58
CA ASP A 46 2.59 9.12 -9.45
C ASP A 46 2.11 9.91 -8.21
N PRO A 47 2.93 10.02 -7.13
CA PRO A 47 2.54 10.72 -5.93
C PRO A 47 2.28 12.22 -6.14
N ARG A 48 2.82 12.82 -7.21
CA ARG A 48 2.58 14.24 -7.56
C ARG A 48 1.14 14.49 -7.99
N ARG A 49 0.40 13.43 -8.35
CA ARG A 49 -1.00 13.48 -8.82
C ARG A 49 -2.01 13.09 -7.73
N LEU A 50 -1.57 12.64 -6.56
CA LEU A 50 -2.44 12.18 -5.47
C LEU A 50 -3.08 13.32 -4.65
N GLY A 51 -2.62 14.56 -4.83
CA GLY A 51 -3.13 15.74 -4.15
C GLY A 51 -2.04 16.50 -3.39
N LYS A 52 -2.31 16.94 -2.16
CA LYS A 52 -1.38 17.78 -1.39
C LYS A 52 -0.09 17.01 -1.07
N PRO A 53 1.11 17.49 -1.48
CA PRO A 53 2.36 16.75 -1.31
C PRO A 53 2.67 16.31 0.12
N LYS A 54 2.27 17.12 1.12
CA LYS A 54 2.46 16.80 2.55
C LYS A 54 1.77 15.49 2.99
N ASN A 55 0.72 15.07 2.29
CA ASN A 55 -0.05 13.88 2.62
C ASN A 55 0.51 12.60 1.94
N TYR A 56 1.39 12.76 0.95
CA TYR A 56 1.87 11.67 0.09
C TYR A 56 3.40 11.70 -0.06
N ARG A 57 4.09 12.27 0.92
CA ARG A 57 5.54 12.51 0.88
C ARG A 57 6.35 11.23 1.03
N TYR A 58 5.84 10.24 1.74
CA TYR A 58 6.55 9.02 2.09
C TYR A 58 6.02 7.85 1.29
N ARG A 59 6.91 7.19 0.57
CA ARG A 59 6.63 5.93 -0.13
C ARG A 59 6.81 4.78 0.86
N ILE A 60 5.74 4.04 1.08
CA ILE A 60 5.68 2.89 1.95
C ILE A 60 5.71 1.66 1.04
N GLU A 61 6.75 0.85 1.13
CA GLU A 61 6.89 -0.42 0.42
C GLU A 61 6.31 -1.54 1.29
N ILE A 62 5.45 -2.35 0.68
CA ILE A 62 4.74 -3.45 1.32
C ILE A 62 5.17 -4.73 0.61
N ILE A 63 5.79 -5.64 1.36
CA ILE A 63 6.15 -6.98 0.89
C ILE A 63 5.04 -7.93 1.32
N THR A 64 4.53 -8.71 0.38
CA THR A 64 3.47 -9.69 0.66
C THR A 64 3.82 -11.08 0.13
N LYS A 65 3.05 -12.08 0.57
CA LYS A 65 3.16 -13.45 0.07
C LYS A 65 2.82 -13.53 -1.42
N LYS A 66 3.37 -14.53 -2.12
CA LYS A 66 2.90 -14.89 -3.47
C LYS A 66 1.41 -15.26 -3.43
N GLY A 67 0.65 -14.87 -4.45
CA GLY A 67 -0.79 -15.07 -4.50
C GLY A 67 -1.61 -13.87 -4.03
N THR A 68 -0.94 -12.82 -3.53
CA THR A 68 -1.63 -11.62 -3.04
C THR A 68 -2.25 -10.86 -4.21
N LYS A 69 -1.59 -10.82 -5.38
CA LYS A 69 -2.10 -10.16 -6.58
C LYS A 69 -3.43 -10.75 -7.01
N GLU A 70 -3.54 -12.07 -7.04
CA GLU A 70 -4.77 -12.78 -7.37
C GLU A 70 -5.90 -12.44 -6.41
N TRP A 71 -5.61 -12.37 -5.10
CA TRP A 71 -6.58 -11.93 -4.10
C TRP A 71 -6.95 -10.45 -4.28
N LEU A 72 -5.99 -9.57 -4.58
CA LEU A 72 -6.21 -8.13 -4.74
C LEU A 72 -7.01 -7.76 -5.99
N LYS A 73 -6.99 -8.58 -7.06
CA LYS A 73 -7.72 -8.31 -8.31
C LYS A 73 -9.21 -8.04 -8.10
N GLN A 74 -9.82 -8.64 -7.09
CA GLN A 74 -11.24 -8.38 -6.77
C GLN A 74 -11.50 -6.95 -6.26
N PHE A 75 -10.43 -6.25 -5.85
CA PHE A 75 -10.46 -4.87 -5.36
C PHE A 75 -9.78 -3.88 -6.32
N GLU A 76 -9.45 -4.31 -7.54
CA GLU A 76 -8.81 -3.46 -8.54
C GLU A 76 -9.79 -2.38 -9.04
N THR A 77 -9.32 -1.14 -9.11
CA THR A 77 -10.18 0.00 -9.46
C THR A 77 -9.92 0.47 -10.87
N LYS A 78 -10.97 0.52 -11.70
CA LYS A 78 -10.92 1.03 -13.08
C LYS A 78 -9.68 0.50 -13.83
N PRO A 79 -9.54 -0.82 -14.00
CA PRO A 79 -8.34 -1.44 -14.58
C PRO A 79 -7.98 -0.87 -15.96
N GLU A 80 -8.95 -0.34 -16.70
CA GLU A 80 -8.74 0.31 -18.00
C GLU A 80 -8.05 1.68 -17.91
N ASN A 81 -8.12 2.36 -16.75
CA ASN A 81 -7.62 3.72 -16.57
C ASN A 81 -6.51 3.83 -15.51
N GLU A 82 -6.57 2.98 -14.47
CA GLU A 82 -5.65 3.01 -13.33
C GLU A 82 -5.22 1.58 -12.93
N PRO A 83 -4.65 0.79 -13.86
CA PRO A 83 -4.28 -0.60 -13.61
C PRO A 83 -3.29 -0.74 -12.46
N GLY A 84 -3.41 -1.84 -11.71
CA GLY A 84 -2.52 -2.13 -10.59
C GLY A 84 -2.75 -1.23 -9.37
N ARG A 85 -3.92 -0.57 -9.26
CA ARG A 85 -4.36 0.12 -8.04
C ARG A 85 -5.50 -0.66 -7.39
N TYR A 86 -5.36 -0.94 -6.11
CA TYR A 86 -6.29 -1.77 -5.35
C TYR A 86 -6.85 -0.98 -4.15
N ALA A 87 -8.17 -0.99 -4.01
CA ALA A 87 -8.89 -0.33 -2.93
C ALA A 87 -9.38 -1.36 -1.92
N ILE A 88 -8.50 -1.76 -0.99
CA ILE A 88 -8.82 -2.80 0.00
C ILE A 88 -9.92 -2.27 0.94
N PRO A 89 -11.10 -2.91 1.00
CA PRO A 89 -12.16 -2.53 1.92
C PRO A 89 -11.71 -2.56 3.39
N SER A 90 -12.31 -1.73 4.25
CA SER A 90 -11.90 -1.63 5.66
C SER A 90 -12.10 -2.92 6.46
N ASP A 91 -13.13 -3.67 6.08
CA ASP A 91 -13.50 -5.00 6.57
C ASP A 91 -12.50 -6.09 6.14
N GLU A 92 -11.91 -5.97 4.96
CA GLU A 92 -10.90 -6.90 4.43
C GLU A 92 -9.46 -6.55 4.85
N LEU A 93 -9.27 -5.41 5.52
CA LEU A 93 -7.95 -4.93 5.89
C LEU A 93 -7.26 -5.81 6.94
N SER A 94 -8.02 -6.43 7.84
CA SER A 94 -7.45 -7.41 8.79
C SER A 94 -6.92 -8.62 8.05
N THR A 95 -7.72 -9.18 7.13
CA THR A 95 -7.33 -10.30 6.27
C THR A 95 -6.05 -9.98 5.50
N PHE A 96 -6.00 -8.81 4.84
CA PHE A 96 -4.80 -8.38 4.12
C PHE A 96 -3.56 -8.32 5.03
N ASN A 97 -3.69 -7.66 6.18
CA ASN A 97 -2.58 -7.45 7.11
C ASN A 97 -2.10 -8.75 7.76
N ASP A 98 -3.01 -9.65 8.12
CA ASP A 98 -2.68 -10.84 8.91
C ASP A 98 -2.28 -12.03 8.02
N GLU A 99 -2.88 -12.15 6.84
CA GLU A 99 -2.66 -13.30 5.95
C GLU A 99 -1.64 -13.03 4.86
N TYR A 100 -1.52 -11.80 4.34
CA TYR A 100 -0.73 -11.52 3.14
C TYR A 100 0.53 -10.71 3.40
N VAL A 101 0.50 -9.73 4.31
CA VAL A 101 1.66 -8.88 4.60
C VAL A 101 2.78 -9.69 5.25
N ILE A 102 3.99 -9.57 4.70
CA ILE A 102 5.23 -10.11 5.26
C ILE A 102 6.00 -9.02 5.98
N SER A 103 6.15 -7.86 5.34
CA SER A 103 6.81 -6.71 5.94
C SER A 103 6.40 -5.39 5.31
N ILE A 104 6.54 -4.32 6.09
CA ILE A 104 6.32 -2.95 5.64
C ILE A 104 7.55 -2.10 5.98
N SER A 105 7.99 -1.29 5.03
CA SER A 105 9.13 -0.38 5.21
C SER A 105 8.89 0.96 4.50
N ILE A 106 9.56 2.01 4.96
CA ILE A 106 9.63 3.27 4.20
C ILE A 106 10.74 3.12 3.18
N ALA A 107 10.41 3.24 1.89
CA ALA A 107 11.41 3.23 0.84
C ALA A 107 12.36 4.41 1.07
N LYS A 108 13.66 4.13 1.14
CA LYS A 108 14.67 5.20 1.14
C LYS A 108 14.40 6.08 -0.08
N ARG A 109 14.34 7.41 0.11
CA ARG A 109 14.43 8.33 -1.03
C ARG A 109 15.71 7.93 -1.76
N GLY A 110 15.56 7.36 -2.96
CA GLY A 110 16.66 7.36 -3.91
C GLY A 110 17.07 8.82 -4.02
N ALA A 111 18.37 9.08 -3.82
CA ALA A 111 18.94 10.37 -4.19
C ALA A 111 18.39 10.73 -5.58
N ASP A 112 17.89 11.96 -5.70
CA ASP A 112 17.42 12.55 -6.94
C ASP A 112 18.30 12.07 -8.12
N ARG A 113 17.66 11.53 -9.15
CA ARG A 113 18.21 11.51 -10.50
C ARG A 113 17.36 12.44 -11.34
#